data_AF-A0AAD7NTE4-F1
#
_entry.id   AF-A0AAD7NTE4-F1
#
_cell.length_a   1.000
_cell.length_b   1.000
_cell.length_c   1.000
_cell.angle_alpha   90.00
_cell.angle_beta   90.00
_cell.angle_gamma   90.00
#
_symmetry.space_group_name_H-M   'P 1'
#
loop_
_entity.id
_entity.type
_entity.pdbx_description
1 polymer ?
#
loop_
_entity_poly.entity_id
_entity_poly.type
_entity_poly.pdbx_seq_one_letter_code
_entity_poly.pdbx_strand_id
1 'polypeptide(L)'
;MSTARRSNRTAARKITKTIAKIAAQDLNSSDDEDITMVNSDVDQDNEDPQKDNSDDDEEEGEEEEEEDDEDDEGEDDDEPVVVPAKRKRGKGKKMIEKVPLVREITVTIAVYTAAQMKKSRTSRGSPASEIYTLNSDEPWDTLKAQIGVRICSALNPAILDFDNYDMTFTVSRRISDPVKLSSEDHYKHLLSTALGIKTGAAARVIVEPKPVANDKENDDAGDNGPKAKNGGEKTKVRKERDILPGNVALNEKIGLLRDKWRCPTPGGPCGSEHCFVHPTDPEHFPLAHAHMESWAAAWLKGLQFADINKPPNNELFDKINPASLAARSPLLQRRLDLNQKAPVTPTININFPPEIAGLLGRAPAVAPPPAPAPAPAQLLPRLTDPNAPLMLIPVNFAPGLSLTIDNFCKDYNLDDEICARFKQNRFKTTDAFAFIGMAQLTAMEFMVGEIAELQVAIRKWAVIA
;
A
#
# COMPACT_ATOMS: atom_id res chain seq x y z
N MET A 1 -37.32 -51.57 -3.73
CA MET A 1 -36.02 -51.17 -3.12
C MET A 1 -34.83 -52.04 -3.58
N SER A 2 -34.70 -52.39 -4.87
CA SER A 2 -33.61 -53.27 -5.35
C SER A 2 -32.68 -52.64 -6.41
N THR A 3 -32.96 -51.42 -6.86
CA THR A 3 -32.16 -50.72 -7.89
C THR A 3 -31.09 -49.80 -7.29
N ALA A 4 -31.24 -49.32 -6.05
CA ALA A 4 -30.28 -48.42 -5.41
C ALA A 4 -28.97 -49.10 -4.96
N ARG A 5 -28.95 -50.43 -4.76
CA ARG A 5 -27.74 -51.16 -4.32
C ARG A 5 -26.74 -51.46 -5.44
N ARG A 6 -27.15 -51.40 -6.71
CA ARG A 6 -26.24 -51.63 -7.85
C ARG A 6 -25.38 -50.42 -8.19
N SER A 7 -25.84 -49.20 -7.90
CA SER A 7 -25.08 -47.97 -8.22
C SER A 7 -23.83 -47.79 -7.34
N ASN A 8 -23.93 -48.08 -6.04
CA ASN A 8 -22.81 -47.90 -5.10
C ASN A 8 -21.64 -48.88 -5.29
N ARG A 9 -21.87 -50.07 -5.88
CA ARG A 9 -20.78 -51.02 -6.15
C ARG A 9 -19.89 -50.59 -7.33
N THR A 10 -20.41 -49.81 -8.26
CA THR A 10 -19.66 -49.35 -9.43
C THR A 10 -18.78 -48.13 -9.10
N ALA A 11 -19.23 -47.27 -8.18
CA ALA A 11 -18.44 -46.13 -7.70
C ALA A 11 -17.24 -46.57 -6.84
N ALA A 12 -17.43 -47.54 -5.93
CA ALA A 12 -16.36 -48.06 -5.07
C ALA A 12 -15.22 -48.74 -5.86
N ARG A 13 -15.52 -49.36 -7.01
CA ARG A 13 -14.51 -49.97 -7.90
C ARG A 13 -13.72 -48.95 -8.72
N LYS A 14 -14.27 -47.77 -8.99
CA LYS A 14 -13.52 -46.70 -9.68
C LYS A 14 -12.51 -46.05 -8.74
N ILE A 15 -12.89 -45.79 -7.49
CA ILE A 15 -12.01 -45.15 -6.48
C ILE A 15 -10.80 -46.03 -6.14
N THR A 16 -11.00 -47.34 -5.97
CA THR A 16 -9.89 -48.27 -5.69
C THR A 16 -8.92 -48.41 -6.87
N LYS A 17 -9.39 -48.26 -8.11
CA LYS A 17 -8.53 -48.32 -9.30
C LYS A 17 -7.69 -47.05 -9.48
N THR A 18 -8.17 -45.89 -9.02
CA THR A 18 -7.41 -44.63 -9.06
C THR A 18 -6.33 -44.60 -7.97
N ILE A 19 -6.64 -45.08 -6.76
CA ILE A 19 -5.67 -45.14 -5.65
C ILE A 19 -4.51 -46.09 -5.98
N ALA A 20 -4.78 -47.24 -6.61
CA ALA A 20 -3.74 -48.16 -7.05
C ALA A 20 -2.85 -47.60 -8.18
N LYS A 21 -3.36 -46.65 -8.98
CA LYS A 21 -2.58 -46.01 -10.06
C LYS A 21 -1.63 -44.94 -9.54
N ILE A 22 -2.03 -44.23 -8.48
CA ILE A 22 -1.20 -43.19 -7.82
C ILE A 22 -0.05 -43.86 -7.04
N ALA A 23 -0.33 -44.95 -6.32
CA ALA A 23 0.71 -45.68 -5.59
C ALA A 23 1.79 -46.33 -6.47
N ALA A 24 1.54 -46.49 -7.78
CA ALA A 24 2.51 -47.05 -8.72
C ALA A 24 3.41 -45.99 -9.39
N GLN A 25 3.11 -44.69 -9.26
CA GLN A 25 3.93 -43.62 -9.86
C GLN A 25 5.05 -43.12 -8.93
N ASP A 26 4.94 -43.33 -7.62
CA ASP A 26 5.91 -42.82 -6.63
C ASP A 26 7.12 -43.74 -6.38
N LEU A 27 7.23 -44.89 -7.05
CA LEU A 27 8.35 -45.83 -6.88
C LEU A 27 9.43 -45.73 -7.97
N ASN A 28 9.35 -44.75 -8.88
CA ASN A 28 10.24 -44.67 -10.05
C ASN A 28 11.10 -43.39 -10.09
N SER A 29 11.35 -42.74 -8.96
CA SER A 29 12.21 -41.55 -8.87
C SER A 29 13.28 -41.74 -7.79
N SER A 30 14.24 -42.61 -8.06
CA SER A 30 15.48 -42.70 -7.28
C SER A 30 16.58 -43.30 -8.15
N ASP A 31 17.38 -42.45 -8.79
CA ASP A 31 18.72 -42.72 -9.32
C ASP A 31 19.43 -41.35 -9.28
N ASP A 32 20.35 -41.12 -8.35
CA ASP A 32 21.80 -41.30 -8.53
C ASP A 32 22.37 -40.48 -9.71
N GLU A 33 22.86 -39.26 -9.44
CA GLU A 33 23.82 -38.59 -10.30
C GLU A 33 25.05 -38.23 -9.46
N ASP A 34 26.03 -39.11 -9.64
CA ASP A 34 27.39 -39.07 -9.17
C ASP A 34 28.20 -37.99 -9.91
N ILE A 35 29.23 -37.54 -9.23
CA ILE A 35 30.18 -36.51 -9.63
C ILE A 35 31.02 -37.02 -10.81
N THR A 36 31.00 -36.33 -11.95
CA THR A 36 32.18 -36.30 -12.84
C THR A 36 32.42 -34.90 -13.41
N MET A 37 33.58 -34.35 -13.02
CA MET A 37 34.25 -33.28 -13.76
C MET A 37 34.72 -33.83 -15.11
N VAL A 38 34.37 -33.15 -16.19
CA VAL A 38 35.12 -33.26 -17.46
C VAL A 38 35.21 -31.89 -18.11
N ASN A 39 36.45 -31.45 -18.32
CA ASN A 39 36.82 -30.36 -19.20
C ASN A 39 36.49 -30.73 -20.65
N SER A 40 36.02 -29.77 -21.44
CA SER A 40 36.33 -29.71 -22.87
C SER A 40 35.96 -28.34 -23.43
N ASP A 41 37.00 -27.58 -23.78
CA ASP A 41 37.01 -26.59 -24.84
C ASP A 41 36.32 -27.12 -26.10
N VAL A 42 35.34 -26.37 -26.63
CA VAL A 42 34.94 -26.41 -28.04
C VAL A 42 34.50 -25.01 -28.46
N ASP A 43 35.34 -24.37 -29.26
CA ASP A 43 34.97 -23.31 -30.18
C ASP A 43 33.87 -23.80 -31.13
N GLN A 44 32.80 -23.02 -31.31
CA GLN A 44 32.09 -23.00 -32.60
C GLN A 44 31.24 -21.75 -32.76
N ASP A 45 31.72 -20.92 -33.67
CA ASP A 45 30.99 -19.91 -34.42
C ASP A 45 29.61 -20.42 -34.82
N ASN A 46 28.58 -19.60 -34.61
CA ASN A 46 27.41 -19.66 -35.48
C ASN A 46 26.84 -18.27 -35.68
N GLU A 47 26.88 -17.90 -36.95
CA GLU A 47 26.44 -16.67 -37.55
C GLU A 47 24.93 -16.47 -37.42
N ASP A 48 24.56 -15.20 -37.50
CA ASP A 48 23.27 -14.61 -37.81
C ASP A 48 22.36 -15.45 -38.74
N PRO A 49 21.03 -15.29 -38.62
CA PRO A 49 20.42 -14.40 -39.60
C PRO A 49 19.38 -13.43 -39.03
N GLN A 50 19.60 -12.17 -39.38
CA GLN A 50 18.61 -11.14 -39.67
C GLN A 50 17.23 -11.71 -40.06
N LYS A 51 16.19 -11.29 -39.33
CA LYS A 51 14.84 -11.23 -39.85
C LYS A 51 14.39 -9.78 -39.87
N ASP A 52 14.56 -9.18 -41.03
CA ASP A 52 13.74 -8.10 -41.53
C ASP A 52 12.28 -8.56 -41.57
N ASN A 53 11.39 -7.81 -40.92
CA ASN A 53 9.96 -7.75 -41.26
C ASN A 53 9.56 -6.28 -41.18
N SER A 54 9.72 -5.64 -42.32
CA SER A 54 9.02 -4.42 -42.74
C SER A 54 7.57 -4.78 -43.06
N ASP A 55 6.62 -4.12 -42.40
CA ASP A 55 5.25 -3.86 -42.87
C ASP A 55 4.92 -2.48 -42.26
N ASP A 56 5.09 -1.38 -42.99
CA ASP A 56 4.11 -0.78 -43.91
C ASP A 56 2.71 -0.70 -43.30
N ASP A 57 2.41 0.46 -42.69
CA ASP A 57 1.06 1.02 -42.62
C ASP A 57 1.19 2.55 -42.54
N GLU A 58 1.23 3.15 -43.73
CA GLU A 58 0.99 4.57 -43.98
C GLU A 58 -0.51 4.84 -43.76
N GLU A 59 -0.88 5.52 -42.68
CA GLU A 59 -2.21 6.10 -42.52
C GLU A 59 -2.11 7.62 -42.64
N GLU A 60 -2.28 8.09 -43.88
CA GLU A 60 -2.52 9.49 -44.21
C GLU A 60 -3.86 9.93 -43.59
N GLY A 61 -3.80 10.95 -42.72
CA GLY A 61 -4.97 11.51 -42.04
C GLY A 61 -5.00 13.03 -42.19
N GLU A 62 -5.51 13.44 -43.34
CA GLU A 62 -6.23 14.67 -43.71
C GLU A 62 -6.07 15.91 -42.81
N GLU A 63 -5.39 16.91 -43.38
CA GLU A 63 -5.43 18.31 -43.00
C GLU A 63 -6.83 18.89 -43.28
N GLU A 64 -7.60 19.21 -42.25
CA GLU A 64 -8.75 20.11 -42.37
C GLU A 64 -8.32 21.53 -41.98
N GLU A 65 -8.00 22.30 -43.01
CA GLU A 65 -8.02 23.76 -43.00
C GLU A 65 -9.47 24.24 -42.89
N GLU A 66 -9.83 24.89 -41.78
CA GLU A 66 -10.99 25.79 -41.75
C GLU A 66 -10.48 27.24 -41.68
N GLU A 67 -10.38 27.83 -42.87
CA GLU A 67 -10.60 29.25 -43.13
C GLU A 67 -12.10 29.56 -42.97
N ASP A 68 -12.43 30.66 -42.30
CA ASP A 68 -13.64 31.48 -42.48
C ASP A 68 -13.42 32.72 -41.56
N ASP A 69 -13.16 33.90 -42.12
CA ASP A 69 -14.15 34.92 -42.52
C ASP A 69 -14.85 35.53 -41.28
N GLU A 70 -15.04 36.84 -41.09
CA GLU A 70 -14.91 38.06 -41.86
C GLU A 70 -15.13 39.21 -40.82
N ASP A 71 -14.64 40.40 -41.13
CA ASP A 71 -15.23 41.71 -40.80
C ASP A 71 -15.51 42.14 -39.34
N ASP A 72 -14.78 43.17 -38.88
CA ASP A 72 -15.45 44.39 -38.41
C ASP A 72 -14.56 45.62 -38.61
N GLU A 73 -14.95 46.43 -39.59
CA GLU A 73 -14.40 47.74 -39.88
C GLU A 73 -14.78 48.72 -38.77
N GLY A 74 -13.77 49.42 -38.26
CA GLY A 74 -13.96 50.58 -37.38
C GLY A 74 -12.89 51.62 -37.69
N GLU A 75 -13.09 52.33 -38.81
CA GLU A 75 -12.50 53.65 -39.05
C GLU A 75 -12.83 54.57 -37.87
N ASP A 76 -11.85 55.38 -37.43
CA ASP A 76 -12.03 56.84 -37.35
C ASP A 76 -10.72 57.53 -36.91
N ASP A 77 -10.40 58.56 -37.69
CA ASP A 77 -9.75 59.83 -37.34
C ASP A 77 -8.21 59.92 -37.14
N ASP A 78 -7.58 60.25 -38.28
CA ASP A 78 -6.67 61.39 -38.49
C ASP A 78 -6.15 62.17 -37.26
N GLU A 79 -4.83 62.15 -37.05
CA GLU A 79 -4.03 63.39 -36.94
C GLU A 79 -2.51 63.12 -37.08
N PRO A 80 -1.79 63.79 -37.99
CA PRO A 80 -0.35 63.60 -38.18
C PRO A 80 0.46 64.57 -37.30
N VAL A 81 0.89 64.15 -36.12
CA VAL A 81 1.91 64.89 -35.35
C VAL A 81 3.31 64.41 -35.72
N VAL A 82 3.98 65.24 -36.53
CA VAL A 82 5.41 65.15 -36.86
C VAL A 82 6.23 65.32 -35.58
N VAL A 83 6.88 64.25 -35.11
CA VAL A 83 7.85 64.30 -34.00
C VAL A 83 9.24 63.86 -34.51
N PRO A 84 10.31 64.61 -34.22
CA PRO A 84 11.59 64.48 -34.91
C PRO A 84 12.37 63.21 -34.54
N ALA A 85 12.96 62.62 -35.59
CA ALA A 85 13.87 61.50 -35.58
C ALA A 85 15.04 61.66 -34.58
N LYS A 86 14.95 61.01 -33.42
CA LYS A 86 16.11 60.71 -32.58
C LYS A 86 16.66 59.34 -32.92
N ARG A 87 17.84 59.35 -33.57
CA ARG A 87 18.68 58.19 -33.88
C ARG A 87 18.86 57.30 -32.64
N LYS A 88 18.20 56.12 -32.63
CA LYS A 88 18.43 55.06 -31.66
C LYS A 88 19.81 54.46 -31.90
N ARG A 89 20.78 54.82 -31.05
CA ARG A 89 22.06 54.12 -30.91
C ARG A 89 21.77 52.66 -30.57
N GLY A 90 22.10 51.75 -31.47
CA GLY A 90 22.05 50.30 -31.27
C GLY A 90 22.91 49.90 -30.09
N LYS A 91 22.30 49.76 -28.93
CA LYS A 91 22.94 49.24 -27.72
C LYS A 91 22.96 47.72 -27.89
N GLY A 92 24.13 47.19 -28.25
CA GLY A 92 24.36 45.76 -28.44
C GLY A 92 23.72 44.96 -27.32
N LYS A 93 22.72 44.16 -27.71
CA LYS A 93 21.99 43.24 -26.84
C LYS A 93 23.00 42.14 -26.50
N LYS A 94 23.78 42.32 -25.43
CA LYS A 94 24.58 41.23 -24.86
C LYS A 94 23.60 40.09 -24.59
N MET A 95 23.73 39.00 -25.34
CA MET A 95 23.11 37.72 -25.01
C MET A 95 23.69 37.30 -23.66
N ILE A 96 23.04 37.74 -22.59
CA ILE A 96 23.25 37.17 -21.27
C ILE A 96 22.50 35.84 -21.33
N GLU A 97 23.27 34.76 -21.47
CA GLU A 97 22.81 33.40 -21.29
C GLU A 97 22.11 33.32 -19.93
N LYS A 98 20.77 33.26 -19.96
CA LYS A 98 19.97 33.19 -18.76
C LYS A 98 20.17 31.80 -18.17
N VAL A 99 20.94 31.72 -17.09
CA VAL A 99 20.97 30.54 -16.23
C VAL A 99 19.52 30.21 -15.86
N PRO A 100 19.05 28.98 -16.12
CA PRO A 100 17.68 28.58 -15.80
C PRO A 100 17.44 28.80 -14.31
N LEU A 101 16.52 29.71 -13.96
CA LEU A 101 16.07 29.82 -12.58
C LEU A 101 15.26 28.57 -12.27
N VAL A 102 15.82 27.70 -11.43
CA VAL A 102 15.06 26.61 -10.81
C VAL A 102 13.94 27.23 -9.98
N ARG A 103 12.70 26.91 -10.30
CA ARG A 103 11.51 27.41 -9.60
C ARG A 103 10.79 26.23 -8.99
N GLU A 104 10.31 26.44 -7.77
CA GLU A 104 9.44 25.49 -7.07
C GLU A 104 8.00 25.61 -7.58
N ILE A 105 7.36 24.46 -7.79
CA ILE A 105 5.98 24.30 -8.22
C ILE A 105 5.26 23.50 -7.15
N THR A 106 4.16 24.03 -6.62
CA THR A 106 3.31 23.31 -5.67
C THR A 106 2.31 22.44 -6.42
N VAL A 107 2.42 21.12 -6.30
CA VAL A 107 1.52 20.14 -6.90
C VAL A 107 0.63 19.53 -5.82
N THR A 108 -0.69 19.67 -5.95
CA THR A 108 -1.66 18.99 -5.08
C THR A 108 -2.14 17.71 -5.75
N ILE A 109 -1.82 16.55 -5.18
CA ILE A 109 -2.26 15.23 -5.69
C ILE A 109 -3.54 14.86 -4.96
N ALA A 110 -4.64 14.65 -5.70
CA ALA A 110 -5.94 14.27 -5.19
C ALA A 110 -6.33 12.88 -5.71
N VAL A 111 -6.46 11.90 -4.80
CA VAL A 111 -6.80 10.52 -5.14
C VAL A 111 -8.25 10.21 -4.76
N TYR A 112 -9.02 9.72 -5.73
CA TYR A 112 -10.39 9.24 -5.51
C TYR A 112 -10.43 7.73 -5.35
N THR A 113 -11.27 7.24 -4.44
CA THR A 113 -11.56 5.80 -4.33
C THR A 113 -12.59 5.39 -5.39
N ALA A 114 -12.59 4.11 -5.80
CA ALA A 114 -13.60 3.58 -6.73
C ALA A 114 -15.03 3.75 -6.19
N ALA A 115 -15.21 3.62 -4.86
CA ALA A 115 -16.50 3.85 -4.21
C ALA A 115 -16.97 5.31 -4.29
N GLN A 116 -16.05 6.28 -4.26
CA GLN A 116 -16.38 7.68 -4.51
C GLN A 116 -16.71 7.90 -5.98
N MET A 117 -15.97 7.30 -6.92
CA MET A 117 -16.19 7.46 -8.35
C MET A 117 -17.59 7.03 -8.82
N LYS A 118 -18.20 6.03 -8.15
CA LYS A 118 -19.59 5.61 -8.39
C LYS A 118 -20.63 6.66 -7.99
N LYS A 119 -20.28 7.62 -7.13
CA LYS A 119 -21.18 8.70 -6.71
C LYS A 119 -21.19 9.82 -7.75
N SER A 120 -22.30 10.55 -7.82
CA SER A 120 -22.39 11.75 -8.65
C SER A 120 -21.34 12.80 -8.23
N ARG A 121 -20.95 13.69 -9.14
CA ARG A 121 -19.89 14.69 -8.89
C ARG A 121 -20.13 15.52 -7.63
N THR A 122 -21.38 15.84 -7.32
CA THR A 122 -21.77 16.61 -6.13
C THR A 122 -21.74 15.80 -4.82
N SER A 123 -21.80 14.47 -4.90
CA SER A 123 -21.84 13.57 -3.74
C SER A 123 -20.55 12.76 -3.52
N ARG A 124 -19.52 12.97 -4.36
CA ARG A 124 -18.22 12.27 -4.31
C ARG A 124 -17.44 12.43 -3.00
N GLY A 125 -17.76 13.43 -2.19
CA GLY A 125 -16.97 13.78 -1.00
C GLY A 125 -15.58 14.30 -1.39
N SER A 126 -14.81 14.71 -0.38
CA SER A 126 -13.45 15.21 -0.61
C SER A 126 -12.50 14.04 -0.93
N PRO A 127 -11.63 14.17 -1.96
CA PRO A 127 -10.59 13.18 -2.23
C PRO A 127 -9.54 13.18 -1.11
N ALA A 128 -8.78 12.10 -1.00
CA ALA A 128 -7.54 12.12 -0.22
C ALA A 128 -6.53 13.00 -0.96
N SER A 129 -6.21 14.17 -0.39
CA SER A 129 -5.35 15.16 -1.04
C SER A 129 -4.11 15.45 -0.22
N GLU A 130 -2.97 15.55 -0.90
CA GLU A 130 -1.71 15.97 -0.28
C GLU A 130 -0.95 16.93 -1.18
N ILE A 131 -0.22 17.85 -0.54
CA ILE A 131 0.56 18.88 -1.21
C ILE A 131 2.01 18.43 -1.29
N TYR A 132 2.59 18.54 -2.48
CA TYR A 132 3.98 18.23 -2.77
C TYR A 132 4.64 19.42 -3.48
N THR A 133 5.88 19.73 -3.15
CA THR A 133 6.66 20.78 -3.82
C THR A 133 7.66 20.11 -4.74
N LEU A 134 7.59 20.46 -6.02
CA LEU A 134 8.39 19.91 -7.11
C LEU A 134 9.31 21.00 -7.66
N ASN A 135 10.58 20.69 -7.89
CA ASN A 135 11.46 21.61 -8.61
C ASN A 135 11.26 21.50 -10.13
N SER A 136 11.47 22.60 -10.85
CA SER A 136 11.27 22.66 -12.30
C SER A 136 12.17 21.74 -13.13
N ASP A 137 13.25 21.24 -12.53
CA ASP A 137 14.24 20.33 -13.11
C ASP A 137 14.00 18.86 -12.75
N GLU A 138 12.96 18.55 -11.97
CA GLU A 138 12.68 17.16 -11.60
C GLU A 138 12.17 16.34 -12.80
N PRO A 139 12.68 15.10 -12.97
CA PRO A 139 12.23 14.23 -14.06
C PRO A 139 10.80 13.73 -13.83
N TRP A 140 10.14 13.34 -14.91
CA TRP A 140 8.78 12.78 -14.88
C TRP A 140 8.64 11.60 -13.91
N ASP A 141 9.67 10.74 -13.83
CA ASP A 141 9.68 9.58 -12.94
C ASP A 141 9.55 9.95 -11.46
N THR A 142 10.06 11.12 -11.05
CA THR A 142 9.93 11.57 -9.65
C THR A 142 8.47 11.90 -9.34
N LEU A 143 7.79 12.66 -10.21
CA LEU A 143 6.37 12.95 -10.04
C LEU A 143 5.54 11.66 -10.08
N LYS A 144 5.84 10.76 -11.01
CA LYS A 144 5.17 9.46 -11.14
C LYS A 144 5.34 8.60 -9.88
N ALA A 145 6.55 8.54 -9.31
CA ALA A 145 6.81 7.84 -8.06
C ALA A 145 6.03 8.45 -6.88
N GLN A 146 5.99 9.78 -6.78
CA GLN A 146 5.20 10.46 -5.74
C GLN A 146 3.71 10.15 -5.86
N ILE A 147 3.16 10.17 -7.08
CA ILE A 147 1.77 9.75 -7.34
C ILE A 147 1.56 8.30 -6.89
N GLY A 148 2.48 7.39 -7.23
CA GLY A 148 2.45 5.99 -6.81
C GLY A 148 2.41 5.80 -5.29
N VAL A 149 3.25 6.54 -4.54
CA VAL A 149 3.25 6.53 -3.06
C VAL A 149 1.89 6.98 -2.51
N ARG A 150 1.27 8.00 -3.10
CA ARG A 150 -0.06 8.47 -2.68
C ARG A 150 -1.17 7.48 -2.99
N ILE A 151 -1.13 6.84 -4.15
CA ILE A 151 -2.05 5.76 -4.50
C ILE A 151 -1.93 4.61 -3.50
N CYS A 152 -0.71 4.18 -3.18
CA CYS A 152 -0.47 3.12 -2.19
C CYS A 152 -0.99 3.50 -0.80
N SER A 153 -0.73 4.72 -0.35
CA SER A 153 -1.20 5.20 0.95
C SER A 153 -2.73 5.32 1.03
N ALA A 154 -3.37 5.83 -0.01
CA ALA A 154 -4.81 6.11 -0.01
C ALA A 154 -5.68 4.87 -0.33
N LEU A 155 -5.23 4.01 -1.23
CA LEU A 155 -6.02 2.88 -1.75
C LEU A 155 -5.50 1.51 -1.29
N ASN A 156 -4.22 1.40 -0.91
CA ASN A 156 -3.54 0.15 -0.58
C ASN A 156 -3.80 -0.97 -1.61
N PRO A 157 -3.54 -0.74 -2.92
CA PRO A 157 -3.78 -1.74 -3.95
C PRO A 157 -2.79 -2.91 -3.82
N ALA A 158 -3.23 -4.11 -4.21
CA ALA A 158 -2.36 -5.29 -4.18
C ALA A 158 -1.23 -5.22 -5.23
N ILE A 159 -1.52 -4.63 -6.39
CA ILE A 159 -0.57 -4.41 -7.49
C ILE A 159 -0.74 -2.95 -7.92
N LEU A 160 0.34 -2.18 -7.87
CA LEU A 160 0.36 -0.80 -8.33
C LEU A 160 0.71 -0.78 -9.81
N ASP A 161 -0.30 -0.53 -10.65
CA ASP A 161 -0.14 -0.37 -12.09
C ASP A 161 -0.87 0.90 -12.54
N PHE A 162 -0.13 1.80 -13.19
CA PHE A 162 -0.61 3.12 -13.59
C PHE A 162 -1.67 3.05 -14.69
N ASP A 163 -1.71 1.97 -15.48
CA ASP A 163 -2.71 1.81 -16.55
C ASP A 163 -4.11 1.61 -16.00
N ASN A 164 -4.24 1.22 -14.72
CA ASN A 164 -5.51 1.10 -14.00
C ASN A 164 -6.05 2.43 -13.47
N TYR A 165 -5.36 3.54 -13.70
CA TYR A 165 -5.74 4.86 -13.23
C TYR A 165 -5.79 5.86 -14.38
N ASP A 166 -6.82 6.70 -14.39
CA ASP A 166 -6.88 7.91 -15.19
C ASP A 166 -6.30 9.06 -14.38
N MET A 167 -5.16 9.58 -14.83
CA MET A 167 -4.51 10.73 -14.25
C MET A 167 -4.83 11.96 -15.11
N THR A 168 -5.34 13.01 -14.49
CA THR A 168 -5.57 14.30 -15.14
C THR A 168 -4.95 15.42 -14.30
N PHE A 169 -4.64 16.56 -14.91
CA PHE A 169 -4.14 17.72 -14.19
C PHE A 169 -4.85 19.00 -14.60
N THR A 170 -4.90 19.95 -13.67
CA THR A 170 -5.33 21.33 -13.90
C THR A 170 -4.28 22.29 -13.34
N VAL A 171 -4.13 23.43 -13.99
CA VAL A 171 -3.20 24.49 -13.55
C VAL A 171 -4.02 25.73 -13.28
N SER A 172 -4.00 26.20 -12.03
CA SER A 172 -4.86 27.30 -11.59
C SER A 172 -4.71 28.52 -12.51
N ARG A 173 -5.83 29.00 -13.05
CA ARG A 173 -5.94 30.18 -13.96
C ARG A 173 -5.40 30.00 -15.38
N ARG A 174 -4.76 28.88 -15.71
CA ARG A 174 -4.20 28.62 -17.05
C ARG A 174 -4.92 27.49 -17.78
N ILE A 175 -5.21 26.41 -17.07
CA ILE A 175 -5.87 25.21 -17.59
C ILE A 175 -7.02 24.91 -16.63
N SER A 176 -8.22 25.37 -16.98
CA SER A 176 -9.44 25.09 -16.22
C SER A 176 -9.92 23.66 -16.43
N ASP A 177 -9.75 23.15 -17.64
CA ASP A 177 -10.25 21.84 -18.03
C ASP A 177 -9.21 20.76 -17.76
N PRO A 178 -9.58 19.63 -17.13
CA PRO A 178 -8.62 18.58 -16.81
C PRO A 178 -7.97 17.99 -18.06
N VAL A 179 -6.63 18.07 -18.14
CA VAL A 179 -5.83 17.47 -19.22
C VAL A 179 -5.27 16.13 -18.76
N LYS A 180 -5.29 15.10 -19.61
CA LYS A 180 -4.75 13.77 -19.27
C LYS A 180 -3.23 13.83 -19.04
N LEU A 181 -2.72 13.09 -18.06
CA LEU A 181 -1.30 13.00 -17.70
C LEU A 181 -0.80 11.57 -17.92
N SER A 182 -0.57 11.19 -19.18
CA SER A 182 -0.16 9.83 -19.57
C SER A 182 1.27 9.74 -20.11
N SER A 183 1.81 10.84 -20.66
CA SER A 183 3.14 10.89 -21.28
C SER A 183 4.05 11.94 -20.63
N GLU A 184 5.35 11.82 -20.89
CA GLU A 184 6.35 12.81 -20.48
C GLU A 184 6.09 14.19 -21.12
N ASP A 185 5.52 14.22 -22.34
CA ASP A 185 5.19 15.47 -23.01
C ASP A 185 4.06 16.23 -22.31
N HIS A 186 3.08 15.51 -21.76
CA HIS A 186 2.04 16.14 -20.93
C HIS A 186 2.62 16.70 -19.63
N TYR A 187 3.64 16.05 -19.08
CA TYR A 187 4.39 16.56 -17.94
C TYR A 187 5.18 17.83 -18.28
N LYS A 188 5.89 17.87 -19.42
CA LYS A 188 6.56 19.09 -19.91
C LYS A 188 5.57 20.23 -20.12
N HIS A 189 4.38 19.93 -20.65
CA HIS A 189 3.31 20.90 -20.81
C HIS A 189 2.86 21.45 -19.44
N LEU A 190 2.60 20.57 -18.45
CA LEU A 190 2.28 20.95 -17.08
C LEU A 190 3.32 21.92 -16.49
N LEU A 191 4.62 21.58 -16.60
CA LEU A 191 5.71 22.41 -16.11
C LEU A 191 5.76 23.77 -16.82
N SER A 192 5.71 23.79 -18.15
CA SER A 192 5.73 25.01 -18.96
C SER A 192 4.59 25.96 -18.58
N THR A 193 3.37 25.43 -18.47
CA THR A 193 2.20 26.21 -18.08
C THR A 193 2.31 26.74 -16.65
N ALA A 194 2.76 25.90 -15.71
CA ALA A 194 2.92 26.27 -14.30
C ALA A 194 4.00 27.36 -14.12
N LEU A 195 5.14 27.25 -14.80
CA LEU A 195 6.24 28.22 -14.76
C LEU A 195 5.87 29.58 -15.38
N GLY A 196 4.90 29.60 -16.30
CA GLY A 196 4.31 30.82 -16.86
C GLY A 196 3.49 31.64 -15.86
N ILE A 197 3.26 31.13 -14.64
CA ILE A 197 2.57 31.86 -13.56
C ILE A 197 3.63 32.63 -12.75
N LYS A 198 3.50 33.95 -12.71
CA LYS A 198 4.48 34.83 -12.03
C LYS A 198 4.53 34.64 -10.51
N THR A 199 3.43 34.23 -9.89
CA THR A 199 3.29 34.14 -8.43
C THR A 199 2.58 32.83 -8.05
N GLY A 200 3.30 31.93 -7.40
CA GLY A 200 2.75 30.68 -6.85
C GLY A 200 2.29 29.71 -7.94
N ALA A 201 3.24 29.08 -8.63
CA ALA A 201 2.96 28.03 -9.60
C ALA A 201 2.28 26.86 -8.87
N ALA A 202 0.96 26.73 -9.04
CA ALA A 202 0.15 25.72 -8.37
C ALA A 202 -0.58 24.85 -9.40
N ALA A 203 -0.29 23.56 -9.39
CA ALA A 203 -0.93 22.54 -10.20
C ALA A 203 -1.70 21.56 -9.31
N ARG A 204 -2.78 21.00 -9.83
CA ARG A 204 -3.57 19.95 -9.18
C ARG A 204 -3.59 18.73 -10.07
N VAL A 205 -3.10 17.60 -9.57
CA VAL A 205 -3.18 16.30 -10.24
C VAL A 205 -4.31 15.52 -9.60
N ILE A 206 -5.23 15.01 -10.41
CA ILE A 206 -6.38 14.22 -10.00
C ILE A 206 -6.17 12.79 -10.51
N VAL A 207 -6.27 11.82 -9.61
CA VAL A 207 -6.13 10.40 -9.90
C VAL A 207 -7.46 9.71 -9.67
N GLU A 208 -8.02 9.13 -10.74
CA GLU A 208 -9.28 8.41 -10.73
C GLU A 208 -9.04 6.94 -11.14
N PRO A 209 -9.48 5.95 -10.35
CA PRO A 209 -9.35 4.55 -10.75
C PRO A 209 -10.28 4.26 -11.93
N LYS A 210 -9.77 3.59 -12.97
CA LYS A 210 -10.58 3.14 -14.10
C LYS A 210 -11.58 2.08 -13.62
N PRO A 211 -12.82 2.09 -14.13
CA PRO A 211 -13.74 1.00 -13.88
C PRO A 211 -13.17 -0.27 -14.55
N VAL A 212 -12.85 -1.28 -13.75
CA VAL A 212 -12.48 -2.58 -14.28
C VAL A 212 -13.67 -3.10 -15.06
N ALA A 213 -13.55 -3.21 -16.39
CA ALA A 213 -14.67 -3.48 -17.30
C ALA A 213 -15.39 -4.83 -17.06
N ASN A 214 -14.92 -5.63 -16.12
CA ASN A 214 -15.41 -6.99 -15.86
C ASN A 214 -16.47 -7.10 -14.74
N ASP A 215 -16.91 -6.01 -14.10
CA ASP A 215 -17.91 -6.04 -13.02
C ASP A 215 -19.36 -5.73 -13.46
N LYS A 216 -19.72 -6.00 -14.73
CA LYS A 216 -21.06 -5.69 -15.28
C LYS A 216 -22.20 -6.67 -14.94
N GLU A 217 -22.04 -7.57 -13.96
CA GLU A 217 -23.10 -8.52 -13.58
C GLU A 217 -23.40 -8.51 -12.06
N ASN A 218 -23.79 -7.38 -11.45
CA ASN A 218 -24.75 -7.37 -10.32
C ASN A 218 -25.07 -5.97 -9.75
N ASP A 219 -25.74 -5.09 -10.51
CA ASP A 219 -26.43 -3.94 -9.89
C ASP A 219 -27.85 -3.86 -10.47
N ASP A 220 -28.68 -4.86 -10.11
CA ASP A 220 -30.14 -4.74 -10.16
C ASP A 220 -30.66 -4.62 -8.72
N ALA A 221 -30.93 -3.39 -8.28
CA ALA A 221 -31.88 -3.09 -7.22
C ALA A 221 -32.00 -1.57 -7.03
N GLY A 222 -33.06 -0.98 -7.55
CA GLY A 222 -33.38 0.41 -7.26
C GLY A 222 -34.68 0.97 -7.83
N ASP A 223 -35.72 0.16 -8.09
CA ASP A 223 -37.06 0.69 -8.35
C ASP A 223 -38.04 0.33 -7.24
N ASN A 224 -38.65 1.37 -6.65
CA ASN A 224 -39.59 1.30 -5.55
C ASN A 224 -40.99 1.01 -6.11
N GLY A 225 -41.42 -0.25 -6.07
CA GLY A 225 -42.80 -0.66 -6.37
C GLY A 225 -43.34 -1.70 -5.36
N PRO A 226 -44.56 -1.54 -4.83
CA PRO A 226 -45.03 -2.33 -3.70
C PRO A 226 -45.64 -3.69 -4.08
N LYS A 227 -45.24 -4.71 -3.31
CA LYS A 227 -45.96 -5.95 -2.94
C LYS A 227 -46.65 -6.78 -4.04
N ALA A 228 -46.09 -7.96 -4.34
CA ALA A 228 -46.88 -9.19 -4.47
C ALA A 228 -46.06 -10.50 -4.28
N LYS A 229 -46.40 -11.21 -3.19
CA LYS A 229 -46.51 -12.67 -2.99
C LYS A 229 -45.46 -13.65 -3.55
N ASN A 230 -44.72 -14.24 -2.61
CA ASN A 230 -44.38 -15.67 -2.44
C ASN A 230 -44.26 -16.54 -3.71
N GLY A 231 -43.06 -16.54 -4.30
CA GLY A 231 -42.56 -17.64 -5.13
C GLY A 231 -41.21 -18.09 -4.58
N GLY A 232 -41.09 -19.37 -4.21
CA GLY A 232 -39.86 -19.95 -3.65
C GLY A 232 -38.70 -19.84 -4.64
N GLU A 233 -37.81 -18.88 -4.37
CA GLU A 233 -36.63 -18.63 -5.16
C GLU A 233 -35.60 -19.73 -4.92
N LYS A 234 -35.45 -20.60 -5.91
CA LYS A 234 -34.37 -21.59 -5.94
C LYS A 234 -33.07 -20.81 -6.13
N THR A 235 -32.31 -20.68 -5.05
CA THR A 235 -30.99 -20.04 -5.04
C THR A 235 -30.13 -20.73 -6.08
N LYS A 236 -29.95 -20.05 -7.23
CA LYS A 236 -29.14 -20.53 -8.34
C LYS A 236 -27.71 -20.55 -7.82
N VAL A 237 -27.12 -21.74 -7.71
CA VAL A 237 -25.73 -21.93 -7.28
C VAL A 237 -24.85 -21.06 -8.18
N ARG A 238 -24.17 -20.08 -7.59
CA ARG A 238 -23.23 -19.20 -8.29
C ARG A 238 -22.20 -20.06 -9.00
N LYS A 239 -21.91 -19.74 -10.27
CA LYS A 239 -20.91 -20.46 -11.04
C LYS A 239 -19.54 -20.17 -10.42
N GLU A 240 -18.69 -21.19 -10.40
CA GLU A 240 -17.35 -21.16 -9.81
C GLU A 240 -16.42 -20.09 -10.41
N ARG A 241 -16.76 -19.57 -11.59
CA ARG A 241 -16.00 -18.53 -12.31
C ARG A 241 -16.18 -17.11 -11.74
N ASP A 242 -17.19 -16.88 -10.90
CA ASP A 242 -17.48 -15.56 -10.31
C ASP A 242 -16.83 -15.37 -8.91
N ILE A 243 -16.02 -16.33 -8.48
CA ILE A 243 -15.33 -16.25 -7.18
C ILE A 243 -13.99 -15.55 -7.43
N LEU A 244 -13.83 -14.34 -6.89
CA LEU A 244 -12.56 -13.61 -6.94
C LEU A 244 -11.40 -14.52 -6.52
N PRO A 245 -10.23 -14.48 -7.20
CA PRO A 245 -9.09 -15.36 -6.91
C PRO A 245 -8.70 -15.39 -5.42
N GLY A 246 -8.79 -14.24 -4.73
CA GLY A 246 -8.53 -14.17 -3.28
C GLY A 246 -9.54 -14.95 -2.42
N ASN A 247 -10.81 -15.03 -2.85
CA ASN A 247 -11.83 -15.81 -2.16
C ASN A 247 -11.66 -17.32 -2.40
N VAL A 248 -11.03 -17.73 -3.51
CA VAL A 248 -10.74 -19.16 -3.77
C VAL A 248 -9.76 -19.68 -2.72
N ALA A 249 -8.63 -18.99 -2.51
CA ALA A 249 -7.64 -19.37 -1.51
C ALA A 249 -8.23 -19.35 -0.08
N LEU A 250 -9.07 -18.36 0.24
CA LEU A 250 -9.75 -18.30 1.54
C LEU A 250 -10.69 -19.49 1.75
N ASN A 251 -11.52 -19.80 0.75
CA ASN A 251 -12.48 -20.91 0.80
C ASN A 251 -11.78 -22.26 0.89
N GLU A 252 -10.64 -22.43 0.21
CA GLU A 252 -9.81 -23.63 0.32
C GLU A 252 -9.32 -23.83 1.76
N LYS A 253 -8.78 -22.78 2.40
CA LYS A 253 -8.35 -22.85 3.81
C LYS A 253 -9.51 -23.09 4.76
N ILE A 254 -10.69 -22.49 4.52
CA ILE A 254 -11.91 -22.77 5.30
C ILE A 254 -12.29 -24.26 5.17
N GLY A 255 -12.19 -24.84 3.97
CA GLY A 255 -12.43 -26.27 3.74
C GLY A 255 -11.51 -27.15 4.57
N LEU A 256 -10.20 -26.89 4.53
CA LEU A 256 -9.20 -27.61 5.32
C LEU A 256 -9.46 -27.50 6.84
N LEU A 257 -9.86 -26.31 7.31
CA LEU A 257 -10.21 -26.11 8.72
C LEU A 257 -11.48 -26.88 9.12
N ARG A 258 -12.51 -26.92 8.26
CA ARG A 258 -13.73 -27.71 8.51
C ARG A 258 -13.44 -29.21 8.58
N ASP A 259 -12.61 -29.72 7.68
CA ASP A 259 -12.25 -31.13 7.66
C ASP A 259 -11.41 -31.52 8.89
N LYS A 260 -10.46 -30.67 9.30
CA LYS A 260 -9.60 -30.90 10.45
C LYS A 260 -10.34 -30.80 11.79
N TRP A 261 -11.21 -29.81 11.92
CA TRP A 261 -11.86 -29.45 13.20
C TRP A 261 -13.32 -29.90 13.28
N ARG A 262 -13.66 -30.96 12.55
CA ARG A 262 -14.96 -31.61 12.67
C ARG A 262 -15.12 -32.18 14.08
N CYS A 263 -16.22 -31.86 14.74
CA CYS A 263 -16.45 -32.31 16.12
C CYS A 263 -16.44 -33.85 16.16
N PRO A 264 -15.60 -34.48 17.01
CA PRO A 264 -15.52 -35.94 17.10
C PRO A 264 -16.78 -36.56 17.71
N THR A 265 -17.57 -35.76 18.45
CA THR A 265 -18.75 -36.22 19.18
C THR A 265 -20.02 -35.57 18.60
N PRO A 266 -20.62 -36.15 17.55
CA PRO A 266 -21.90 -35.66 17.04
C PRO A 266 -22.97 -35.79 18.12
N GLY A 267 -23.56 -34.66 18.53
CA GLY A 267 -24.52 -34.60 19.66
C GLY A 267 -23.87 -34.39 21.03
N GLY A 268 -22.58 -34.07 21.09
CA GLY A 268 -21.91 -33.66 22.33
C GLY A 268 -22.42 -32.31 22.88
N PRO A 269 -21.95 -31.91 24.07
CA PRO A 269 -22.41 -30.70 24.76
C PRO A 269 -22.14 -29.40 23.98
N CYS A 270 -21.22 -29.40 23.01
CA CYS A 270 -20.90 -28.22 22.22
C CYS A 270 -21.93 -27.88 21.13
N GLY A 271 -22.86 -28.79 20.79
CA GLY A 271 -23.97 -28.55 19.83
C GLY A 271 -23.56 -28.14 18.41
N SER A 272 -22.27 -28.09 18.11
CA SER A 272 -21.69 -27.56 16.87
C SER A 272 -21.05 -28.67 16.05
N GLU A 273 -21.14 -28.54 14.72
CA GLU A 273 -20.53 -29.50 13.79
C GLU A 273 -18.99 -29.41 13.77
N HIS A 274 -18.45 -28.24 14.12
CA HIS A 274 -17.02 -27.95 14.12
C HIS A 274 -16.63 -27.34 15.47
N CYS A 275 -15.58 -27.87 16.09
CA CYS A 275 -15.08 -27.39 17.36
C CYS A 275 -13.56 -27.49 17.44
N PHE A 276 -12.95 -26.51 18.08
CA PHE A 276 -11.55 -26.55 18.45
C PHE A 276 -11.42 -27.22 19.82
N VAL A 277 -10.52 -28.19 19.93
CA VAL A 277 -10.20 -28.87 21.19
C VAL A 277 -8.76 -28.50 21.55
N HIS A 278 -8.58 -27.82 22.67
CA HIS A 278 -7.26 -27.41 23.12
C HIS A 278 -6.47 -28.65 23.63
N PRO A 279 -5.17 -28.78 23.35
CA PRO A 279 -4.41 -29.96 23.79
C PRO A 279 -4.29 -30.09 25.32
N THR A 280 -4.41 -28.99 26.07
CA THR A 280 -4.37 -29.01 27.54
C THR A 280 -5.73 -29.18 28.19
N ASP A 281 -6.80 -28.70 27.54
CA ASP A 281 -8.14 -28.63 28.12
C ASP A 281 -9.11 -29.38 27.23
N PRO A 282 -9.82 -30.42 27.74
CA PRO A 282 -10.76 -31.20 26.96
C PRO A 282 -12.06 -30.43 26.64
N GLU A 283 -12.10 -29.12 26.87
CA GLU A 283 -13.26 -28.29 26.57
C GLU A 283 -13.33 -27.99 25.06
N HIS A 284 -14.50 -28.22 24.50
CA HIS A 284 -14.77 -27.98 23.08
C HIS A 284 -15.19 -26.52 22.88
N PHE A 285 -14.42 -25.77 22.10
CA PHE A 285 -14.82 -24.44 21.68
C PHE A 285 -15.56 -24.48 20.33
N PRO A 286 -16.84 -24.06 20.26
CA PRO A 286 -17.62 -24.13 19.03
C PRO A 286 -17.11 -23.15 17.96
N LEU A 287 -16.73 -23.65 16.78
CA LEU A 287 -16.25 -22.83 15.66
C LEU A 287 -17.41 -22.43 14.76
N ALA A 288 -17.95 -21.23 14.97
CA ALA A 288 -18.89 -20.59 14.02
C ALA A 288 -18.19 -20.17 12.72
N HIS A 289 -18.97 -19.80 11.69
CA HIS A 289 -18.46 -19.36 10.38
C HIS A 289 -17.42 -18.24 10.48
N ALA A 290 -17.70 -17.22 11.30
CA ALA A 290 -16.81 -16.09 11.50
C ALA A 290 -15.43 -16.50 12.07
N HIS A 291 -15.37 -17.53 12.92
CA HIS A 291 -14.10 -18.05 13.43
C HIS A 291 -13.29 -18.69 12.30
N MET A 292 -13.94 -19.50 11.45
CA MET A 292 -13.28 -20.16 10.32
C MET A 292 -12.76 -19.16 9.27
N GLU A 293 -13.56 -18.15 8.93
CA GLU A 293 -13.13 -17.09 7.99
C GLU A 293 -11.95 -16.29 8.55
N SER A 294 -12.02 -15.90 9.83
CA SER A 294 -10.96 -15.14 10.48
C SER A 294 -9.67 -15.94 10.60
N TRP A 295 -9.76 -17.24 10.90
CA TRP A 295 -8.63 -18.16 10.95
C TRP A 295 -8.02 -18.36 9.56
N ALA A 296 -8.84 -18.65 8.54
CA ALA A 296 -8.37 -18.79 7.17
C ALA A 296 -7.68 -17.51 6.64
N ALA A 297 -8.25 -16.33 6.93
CA ALA A 297 -7.68 -15.06 6.53
C ALA A 297 -6.32 -14.80 7.21
N ALA A 298 -6.19 -15.11 8.51
CA ALA A 298 -4.92 -15.01 9.21
C ALA A 298 -3.88 -16.02 8.70
N TRP A 299 -4.31 -17.22 8.33
CA TRP A 299 -3.44 -18.26 7.77
C TRP A 299 -2.86 -17.82 6.41
N LEU A 300 -3.66 -17.18 5.56
CA LEU A 300 -3.19 -16.60 4.29
C LEU A 300 -2.16 -15.48 4.48
N LYS A 301 -2.15 -14.78 5.61
CA LYS A 301 -1.13 -13.77 5.92
C LYS A 301 0.22 -14.36 6.34
N GLY A 302 0.28 -15.67 6.63
CA GLY A 302 1.51 -16.39 6.96
C GLY A 302 1.43 -17.18 8.27
N LEU A 303 2.31 -18.19 8.39
CA LEU A 303 2.35 -19.16 9.49
C LEU A 303 2.62 -18.54 10.87
N GLN A 304 3.19 -17.34 10.91
CA GLN A 304 3.39 -16.58 12.15
C GLN A 304 2.07 -16.13 12.80
N PHE A 305 1.02 -15.91 12.00
CA PHE A 305 -0.26 -15.40 12.49
C PHE A 305 -1.23 -16.53 12.83
N ALA A 306 -1.36 -17.51 11.95
CA ALA A 306 -2.16 -18.70 12.16
C ALA A 306 -1.67 -19.86 11.29
N ASP A 307 -1.93 -21.07 11.75
CA ASP A 307 -1.70 -22.31 11.01
C ASP A 307 -2.89 -23.25 11.23
N ILE A 308 -2.96 -24.37 10.52
CA ILE A 308 -4.06 -25.33 10.64
C ILE A 308 -4.33 -25.78 12.08
N ASN A 309 -3.28 -25.86 12.91
CA ASN A 309 -3.36 -26.28 14.30
C ASN A 309 -3.39 -25.11 15.30
N LYS A 310 -3.09 -23.88 14.86
CA LYS A 310 -2.91 -22.72 15.73
C LYS A 310 -3.87 -21.59 15.32
N PRO A 311 -4.93 -21.32 16.10
CA PRO A 311 -5.84 -20.23 15.80
C PRO A 311 -5.16 -18.85 15.90
N PRO A 312 -5.68 -17.84 15.19
CA PRO A 312 -5.14 -16.49 15.28
C PRO A 312 -5.35 -15.86 16.66
N ASN A 313 -4.45 -14.96 17.05
CA ASN A 313 -4.59 -14.18 18.27
C ASN A 313 -5.51 -12.97 18.02
N ASN A 314 -6.83 -13.18 18.04
CA ASN A 314 -7.82 -12.12 17.94
C ASN A 314 -8.97 -12.31 18.93
N GLU A 315 -9.84 -11.31 19.05
CA GLU A 315 -10.95 -11.27 20.02
C GLU A 315 -11.93 -12.44 19.91
N LEU A 316 -12.10 -13.03 18.72
CA LEU A 316 -12.96 -14.19 18.52
C LEU A 316 -12.38 -15.46 19.17
N PHE A 317 -11.06 -15.52 19.36
CA PHE A 317 -10.34 -16.66 19.93
C PHE A 317 -9.84 -16.43 21.37
N ASP A 318 -10.11 -15.27 21.97
CA ASP A 318 -9.68 -14.93 23.35
C ASP A 318 -10.16 -15.95 24.39
N LYS A 319 -11.30 -16.58 24.16
CA LYS A 319 -11.88 -17.60 25.06
C LYS A 319 -11.12 -18.93 25.02
N ILE A 320 -10.39 -19.22 23.94
CA ILE A 320 -9.69 -20.50 23.75
C ILE A 320 -8.35 -20.51 24.49
N ASN A 321 -7.70 -19.35 24.59
CA ASN A 321 -6.35 -19.28 25.13
C ASN A 321 -6.30 -18.31 26.33
N PRO A 322 -6.60 -18.79 27.55
CA PRO A 322 -6.48 -17.96 28.75
C PRO A 322 -5.06 -17.45 28.97
N ALA A 323 -4.03 -18.15 28.45
CA ALA A 323 -2.66 -17.68 28.48
C ALA A 323 -2.39 -16.52 27.49
N SER A 324 -3.14 -16.40 26.39
CA SER A 324 -3.08 -15.22 25.51
C SER A 324 -3.66 -13.98 26.20
N LEU A 325 -4.71 -14.13 26.99
CA LEU A 325 -5.20 -13.05 27.86
C LEU A 325 -4.16 -12.63 28.90
N ALA A 326 -3.44 -13.58 29.49
CA ALA A 326 -2.34 -13.28 30.41
C ALA A 326 -1.12 -12.64 29.71
N ALA A 327 -0.91 -12.95 28.42
CA ALA A 327 0.12 -12.34 27.59
C ALA A 327 -0.30 -10.97 27.00
N ARG A 328 -1.55 -10.53 27.17
CA ARG A 328 -1.92 -9.17 26.85
C ARG A 328 -1.14 -8.24 27.76
N SER A 329 -0.51 -7.24 27.14
CA SER A 329 0.16 -6.15 27.85
C SER A 329 -0.70 -5.69 29.04
N PRO A 330 -0.14 -5.59 30.26
CA PRO A 330 -0.88 -5.13 31.45
C PRO A 330 -1.61 -3.81 31.23
N LEU A 331 -1.15 -2.98 30.29
CA LEU A 331 -1.80 -1.73 29.89
C LEU A 331 -3.10 -1.95 29.13
N LEU A 332 -3.16 -2.96 28.26
CA LEU A 332 -4.35 -3.30 27.48
C LEU A 332 -5.42 -3.92 28.39
N GLN A 333 -4.99 -4.78 29.33
CA GLN A 333 -5.85 -5.31 30.38
C GLN A 333 -6.44 -4.17 31.24
N ARG A 334 -5.60 -3.21 31.70
CA ARG A 334 -6.09 -2.03 32.44
C ARG A 334 -7.08 -1.19 31.66
N ARG A 335 -6.88 -1.00 30.36
CA ARG A 335 -7.82 -0.24 29.51
C ARG A 335 -9.16 -0.94 29.38
N LEU A 336 -9.17 -2.26 29.22
CA LEU A 336 -10.40 -3.05 29.16
C LEU A 336 -11.13 -3.04 30.51
N ASP A 337 -10.41 -3.20 31.62
CA ASP A 337 -11.00 -3.14 32.97
C ASP A 337 -11.61 -1.77 33.27
N LEU A 338 -10.96 -0.68 32.84
CA LEU A 338 -11.49 0.67 32.98
C LEU A 338 -12.72 0.89 32.10
N ASN A 339 -12.75 0.35 30.89
CA ASN A 339 -13.92 0.44 30.01
C ASN A 339 -15.10 -0.41 30.50
N GLN A 340 -14.87 -1.55 31.15
CA GLN A 340 -15.93 -2.39 31.71
C GLN A 340 -16.47 -1.88 33.04
N LYS A 341 -15.65 -1.16 33.83
CA LYS A 341 -16.06 -0.58 35.12
C LYS A 341 -16.49 0.89 35.05
N ALA A 342 -16.40 1.53 33.89
CA ALA A 342 -16.91 2.89 33.75
C ALA A 342 -18.44 2.87 33.89
N PRO A 343 -19.02 3.49 34.93
CA PRO A 343 -20.46 3.73 34.94
C PRO A 343 -20.78 4.59 33.72
N VAL A 344 -21.77 4.17 32.94
CA VAL A 344 -22.24 4.89 31.75
C VAL A 344 -22.80 6.25 32.19
N THR A 345 -21.92 7.25 32.33
CA THR A 345 -22.35 8.63 32.55
C THR A 345 -22.75 9.21 31.19
N PRO A 346 -23.93 9.82 31.06
CA PRO A 346 -24.43 10.31 29.79
C PRO A 346 -23.48 11.36 29.22
N THR A 347 -23.00 11.13 28.00
CA THR A 347 -22.20 12.10 27.25
C THR A 347 -23.09 13.28 26.87
N ILE A 348 -22.94 14.42 27.58
CA ILE A 348 -23.58 15.68 27.19
C ILE A 348 -22.71 16.32 26.10
N ASN A 349 -23.11 16.13 24.85
CA ASN A 349 -22.51 16.83 23.72
C ASN A 349 -23.05 18.26 23.68
N ILE A 350 -22.32 19.22 24.25
CA ILE A 350 -22.69 20.64 24.20
C ILE A 350 -22.10 21.24 22.93
N ASN A 351 -22.92 21.36 21.89
CA ASN A 351 -22.57 22.04 20.66
C ASN A 351 -22.74 23.55 20.86
N PHE A 352 -21.64 24.29 20.96
CA PHE A 352 -21.69 25.75 21.13
C PHE A 352 -21.78 26.43 19.75
N PRO A 353 -22.80 27.26 19.49
CA PRO A 353 -22.90 28.02 18.25
C PRO A 353 -21.78 29.09 18.16
N PRO A 354 -21.34 29.43 16.93
CA PRO A 354 -20.19 30.29 16.69
C PRO A 354 -20.36 31.74 17.19
N GLU A 355 -21.55 32.15 17.61
CA GLU A 355 -21.81 33.52 18.07
C GLU A 355 -21.31 33.83 19.50
N ILE A 356 -21.00 32.82 20.32
CA ILE A 356 -20.61 33.03 21.73
C ILE A 356 -19.10 33.33 21.88
N ALA A 357 -18.31 33.08 20.83
CA ALA A 357 -16.87 33.32 20.84
C ALA A 357 -16.48 34.82 20.93
N GLY A 358 -17.41 35.74 20.70
CA GLY A 358 -17.17 37.19 20.76
C GLY A 358 -17.37 37.85 22.14
N LEU A 359 -17.99 37.16 23.11
CA LEU A 359 -18.40 37.78 24.38
C LEU A 359 -17.34 37.75 25.50
N LEU A 360 -16.24 37.02 25.33
CA LEU A 360 -15.11 37.01 26.28
C LEU A 360 -14.07 38.07 25.90
N GLY A 361 -14.57 39.29 25.69
CA GLY A 361 -13.81 40.49 25.40
C GLY A 361 -12.69 40.73 26.41
N ARG A 362 -11.51 40.90 25.83
CA ARG A 362 -10.24 41.28 26.44
C ARG A 362 -10.37 42.57 27.26
N ALA A 363 -10.05 42.52 28.55
CA ALA A 363 -9.71 43.69 29.36
C ALA A 363 -8.36 43.44 30.07
N PRO A 364 -7.47 44.44 30.18
CA PRO A 364 -6.18 44.27 30.85
C PRO A 364 -6.38 44.37 32.36
N ALA A 365 -6.33 43.24 33.06
CA ALA A 365 -6.42 43.17 34.51
C ALA A 365 -5.08 42.74 35.13
N VAL A 366 -4.67 43.59 36.08
CA VAL A 366 -3.64 43.46 37.11
C VAL A 366 -3.36 42.01 37.54
N ALA A 367 -2.06 41.69 37.64
CA ALA A 367 -1.53 40.39 38.02
C ALA A 367 -1.93 39.97 39.45
N PRO A 368 -2.52 38.77 39.64
CA PRO A 368 -2.62 38.12 40.94
C PRO A 368 -1.36 37.28 41.25
N PRO A 369 -1.06 36.99 42.53
CA PRO A 369 0.14 36.28 42.96
C PRO A 369 0.17 34.82 42.48
N PRO A 370 1.38 34.24 42.30
CA PRO A 370 1.58 32.95 41.64
C PRO A 370 1.03 31.80 42.48
N ALA A 371 0.12 31.02 41.88
CA ALA A 371 -0.27 29.71 42.38
C ALA A 371 0.82 28.67 42.05
N PRO A 372 1.02 27.64 42.90
CA PRO A 372 2.04 26.62 42.72
C PRO A 372 1.83 25.82 41.44
N ALA A 373 2.91 25.71 40.66
CA ALA A 373 2.94 25.09 39.35
C ALA A 373 2.47 23.62 39.38
N PRO A 374 1.55 23.20 38.49
CA PRO A 374 1.29 21.80 38.24
C PRO A 374 2.51 21.16 37.56
N ALA A 375 2.83 19.94 37.98
CA ALA A 375 3.93 19.14 37.47
C ALA A 375 3.89 19.01 35.94
N PRO A 376 5.04 19.09 35.25
CA PRO A 376 5.10 19.12 33.80
C PRO A 376 4.57 17.81 33.21
N ALA A 377 3.55 17.95 32.35
CA ALA A 377 3.12 16.92 31.42
C ALA A 377 4.33 16.47 30.58
N GLN A 378 4.58 15.16 30.56
CA GLN A 378 5.65 14.58 29.78
C GLN A 378 5.41 14.87 28.29
N LEU A 379 6.29 15.68 27.73
CA LEU A 379 6.34 16.03 26.32
C LEU A 379 6.59 14.76 25.50
N LEU A 380 5.77 14.56 24.47
CA LEU A 380 6.06 13.66 23.37
C LEU A 380 7.43 14.01 22.76
N PRO A 381 8.23 13.03 22.28
CA PRO A 381 9.56 13.29 21.76
C PRO A 381 9.50 14.24 20.56
N ARG A 382 10.21 15.35 20.70
CA ARG A 382 10.36 16.42 19.72
C ARG A 382 11.08 15.89 18.49
N LEU A 383 10.58 16.25 17.31
CA LEU A 383 11.17 15.98 16.00
C LEU A 383 12.69 16.26 16.01
N THR A 384 13.39 15.27 15.48
CA THR A 384 14.84 15.11 15.34
C THR A 384 15.55 16.37 14.87
N ASP A 385 16.60 16.75 15.62
CA ASP A 385 17.64 17.64 15.16
C ASP A 385 18.20 17.11 13.83
N PRO A 386 18.22 17.89 12.73
CA PRO A 386 18.76 17.44 11.44
C PRO A 386 20.25 17.09 11.50
N ASN A 387 20.94 17.42 12.60
CA ASN A 387 22.33 17.07 12.86
C ASN A 387 22.50 15.90 13.83
N ALA A 388 21.41 15.23 14.22
CA ALA A 388 21.52 14.05 15.08
C ALA A 388 22.30 12.95 14.35
N PRO A 389 23.33 12.36 14.99
CA PRO A 389 24.13 11.32 14.37
C PRO A 389 23.21 10.16 13.97
N LEU A 390 23.23 9.81 12.67
CA LEU A 390 22.50 8.67 12.15
C LEU A 390 23.02 7.41 12.85
N MET A 391 22.22 6.90 13.78
CA MET A 391 22.50 5.65 14.50
C MET A 391 22.18 4.47 13.57
N LEU A 392 22.90 3.37 13.77
CA LEU A 392 22.73 2.17 12.97
C LEU A 392 21.36 1.51 13.19
N ILE A 393 20.82 1.61 14.40
CA ILE A 393 19.43 1.25 14.73
C ILE A 393 18.57 2.52 14.59
N PRO A 394 17.52 2.53 13.75
CA PRO A 394 16.63 3.68 13.65
C PRO A 394 15.91 3.93 14.98
N VAL A 395 15.61 5.20 15.28
CA VAL A 395 15.07 5.67 16.58
C VAL A 395 13.77 4.95 17.01
N ASN A 396 13.05 4.41 16.05
CA ASN A 396 11.77 3.72 16.17
C ASN A 396 11.89 2.18 16.31
N PHE A 397 13.11 1.68 16.48
CA PHE A 397 13.39 0.26 16.69
C PHE A 397 14.13 0.04 18.00
N ALA A 398 13.77 -1.03 18.70
CA ALA A 398 14.50 -1.55 19.85
C ALA A 398 15.53 -2.60 19.39
N PRO A 399 16.68 -2.72 20.08
CA PRO A 399 17.62 -3.81 19.85
C PRO A 399 16.91 -5.17 19.91
N GLY A 400 17.22 -6.05 18.97
CA GLY A 400 16.70 -7.42 18.94
C GLY A 400 17.32 -8.31 20.03
N LEU A 401 17.13 -9.62 19.89
CA LEU A 401 17.79 -10.61 20.76
C LEU A 401 19.31 -10.45 20.68
N SER A 402 19.98 -10.47 21.84
CA SER A 402 21.45 -10.44 21.91
C SER A 402 22.01 -11.72 21.29
N LEU A 403 22.71 -11.56 20.17
CA LEU A 403 23.36 -12.64 19.41
C LEU A 403 24.86 -12.37 19.37
N THR A 404 25.66 -13.43 19.29
CA THR A 404 27.09 -13.30 18.95
C THR A 404 27.22 -12.82 17.51
N ILE A 405 28.25 -12.01 17.19
CA ILE A 405 28.48 -11.50 15.82
C ILE A 405 28.53 -12.62 14.78
N ASP A 406 29.12 -13.78 15.12
CA ASP A 406 29.16 -14.96 14.24
C ASP A 406 27.77 -15.46 13.84
N ASN A 407 26.92 -15.71 14.84
CA ASN A 407 25.54 -16.15 14.62
C ASN A 407 24.75 -15.08 13.85
N PHE A 408 24.94 -13.80 14.16
CA PHE A 408 24.28 -12.73 13.42
C PHE A 408 24.69 -12.71 11.95
N CYS A 409 25.99 -12.75 11.63
CA CYS A 409 26.45 -12.78 10.24
C CYS A 409 25.90 -14.00 9.50
N LYS A 410 25.84 -15.16 10.16
CA LYS A 410 25.30 -16.40 9.59
C LYS A 410 23.78 -16.35 9.37
N ASP A 411 23.02 -15.88 10.36
CA ASP A 411 21.54 -15.85 10.30
C ASP A 411 21.02 -14.87 9.25
N TYR A 412 21.78 -13.81 8.95
CA TYR A 412 21.41 -12.78 7.98
C TYR A 412 22.20 -12.85 6.67
N ASN A 413 22.99 -13.91 6.44
CA ASN A 413 23.82 -14.11 5.24
C ASN A 413 24.69 -12.90 4.88
N LEU A 414 25.38 -12.34 5.88
CA LEU A 414 26.36 -11.27 5.67
C LEU A 414 27.70 -11.84 5.20
N ASP A 415 28.43 -11.07 4.41
CA ASP A 415 29.76 -11.44 3.93
C ASP A 415 30.74 -11.70 5.11
N ASP A 416 31.66 -12.64 4.92
CA ASP A 416 32.69 -12.99 5.89
C ASP A 416 33.61 -11.80 6.18
N GLU A 417 33.80 -10.90 5.22
CA GLU A 417 34.55 -9.65 5.39
C GLU A 417 33.91 -8.73 6.43
N ILE A 418 32.58 -8.60 6.42
CA ILE A 418 31.82 -7.82 7.41
C ILE A 418 32.02 -8.42 8.81
N CYS A 419 31.94 -9.75 8.92
CA CYS A 419 32.17 -10.46 10.17
C CYS A 419 33.60 -10.25 10.69
N ALA A 420 34.60 -10.34 9.81
CA ALA A 420 36.01 -10.15 10.15
C ALA A 420 36.29 -8.73 10.67
N ARG A 421 35.71 -7.69 10.05
CA ARG A 421 35.86 -6.29 10.48
C ARG A 421 35.26 -6.04 11.86
N PHE A 422 34.10 -6.61 12.16
CA PHE A 422 33.53 -6.51 13.51
C PHE A 422 34.42 -7.18 14.56
N LYS A 423 34.99 -8.36 14.26
CA LYS A 423 35.92 -9.06 15.15
C LYS A 423 37.23 -8.29 15.34
N GLN A 424 37.77 -7.68 14.28
CA GLN A 424 38.97 -6.84 14.33
C GLN A 424 38.77 -5.65 15.27
N ASN A 425 37.59 -5.05 15.26
CA ASN A 425 37.17 -3.97 16.16
C ASN A 425 36.65 -4.46 17.52
N ARG A 426 36.84 -5.75 17.86
CA ARG A 426 36.53 -6.38 19.15
C ARG A 426 35.03 -6.38 19.52
N PHE A 427 34.13 -6.29 18.55
CA PHE A 427 32.70 -6.49 18.80
C PHE A 427 32.39 -7.98 19.02
N LYS A 428 31.70 -8.29 20.13
CA LYS A 428 31.38 -9.67 20.52
C LYS A 428 29.89 -10.00 20.35
N THR A 429 29.02 -9.04 20.62
CA THR A 429 27.56 -9.20 20.61
C THR A 429 26.87 -8.07 19.85
N THR A 430 25.65 -8.35 19.37
CA THR A 430 24.80 -7.39 18.64
C THR A 430 24.29 -6.22 19.51
N ASP A 431 24.38 -6.31 20.84
CA ASP A 431 24.02 -5.22 21.75
C ASP A 431 24.81 -3.93 21.49
N ALA A 432 26.03 -4.07 20.96
CA ALA A 432 26.87 -2.94 20.60
C ALA A 432 26.28 -2.10 19.45
N PHE A 433 25.42 -2.67 18.60
CA PHE A 433 24.84 -1.97 17.45
C PHE A 433 23.99 -0.76 17.85
N ALA A 434 23.43 -0.76 19.06
CA ALA A 434 22.70 0.37 19.61
C ALA A 434 23.57 1.62 19.81
N PHE A 435 24.89 1.44 19.90
CA PHE A 435 25.85 2.52 20.15
C PHE A 435 26.67 2.88 18.91
N ILE A 436 26.53 2.13 17.82
CA ILE A 436 27.30 2.35 16.59
C ILE A 436 26.59 3.39 15.71
N GLY A 437 27.30 4.47 15.40
CA GLY A 437 26.86 5.48 14.43
C GLY A 437 27.42 5.22 13.04
N MET A 438 26.79 5.79 12.00
CA MET A 438 27.25 5.67 10.62
C MET A 438 28.70 6.14 10.42
N ALA A 439 29.11 7.22 11.09
CA ALA A 439 30.48 7.72 11.03
C ALA A 439 31.51 6.72 11.60
N GLN A 440 31.12 5.91 12.59
CA GLN A 440 31.98 4.88 13.16
C GLN A 440 32.12 3.69 12.20
N LEU A 441 31.06 3.31 11.47
CA LEU A 441 31.15 2.30 10.42
C LEU A 441 32.15 2.73 9.33
N THR A 442 32.08 3.98 8.88
CA THR A 442 33.07 4.51 7.92
C THR A 442 34.48 4.53 8.51
N ALA A 443 34.65 4.85 9.80
CA ALA A 443 35.95 4.79 10.48
C ALA A 443 36.51 3.36 10.65
N MET A 444 35.63 2.35 10.63
CA MET A 444 36.00 0.93 10.56
C MET A 444 36.20 0.44 9.13
N GLU A 445 36.35 1.38 8.19
CA GLU A 445 36.65 1.17 6.77
C GLU A 445 35.55 0.46 5.98
N PHE A 446 34.34 0.31 6.52
CA PHE A 446 33.24 -0.32 5.79
C PHE A 446 32.91 0.45 4.51
N MET A 447 32.76 -0.29 3.41
CA MET A 447 32.35 0.23 2.12
C MET A 447 30.85 0.56 2.14
N VAL A 448 30.43 1.51 1.29
CA VAL A 448 29.03 1.96 1.25
C VAL A 448 28.05 0.80 0.99
N GLY A 449 28.44 -0.18 0.17
CA GLY A 449 27.65 -1.39 -0.09
C GLY A 449 27.48 -2.27 1.15
N GLU A 450 28.57 -2.57 1.86
CA GLU A 450 28.55 -3.35 3.11
C GLU A 450 27.69 -2.68 4.18
N ILE A 451 27.76 -1.33 4.27
CA ILE A 451 26.93 -0.56 5.20
C ILE A 451 25.43 -0.71 4.86
N ALA A 452 25.06 -0.70 3.58
CA ALA A 452 23.68 -0.89 3.16
C ALA A 452 23.16 -2.30 3.49
N GLU A 453 23.96 -3.34 3.25
CA GLU A 453 23.63 -4.72 3.60
C GLU A 453 23.46 -4.89 5.12
N LEU A 454 24.36 -4.31 5.90
CA LEU A 454 24.30 -4.30 7.35
C LEU A 454 23.03 -3.60 7.87
N GLN A 455 22.64 -2.47 7.27
CA GLN A 455 21.40 -1.78 7.63
C GLN A 455 20.16 -2.64 7.34
N VAL A 456 20.14 -3.37 6.23
CA VAL A 456 19.04 -4.30 5.90
C VAL A 456 18.97 -5.44 6.90
N ALA A 457 20.10 -6.04 7.27
CA ALA A 457 20.17 -7.09 8.27
C ALA A 457 19.68 -6.59 9.65
N ILE A 458 20.10 -5.40 10.06
CA ILE A 458 19.68 -4.80 11.34
C ILE A 458 18.20 -4.46 11.36
N ARG A 459 17.61 -3.99 10.25
CA ARG A 459 16.15 -3.78 10.17
C ARG A 459 15.35 -5.07 10.31
N LYS A 460 15.88 -6.20 9.84
CA LYS A 460 15.25 -7.53 10.00
C LYS A 460 15.41 -8.07 11.42
N TRP A 461 16.54 -7.79 12.06
CA TRP A 461 16.85 -8.24 13.43
C TRP A 461 16.17 -7.40 14.52
N ALA A 462 16.11 -6.09 14.34
CA ALA A 462 15.57 -5.17 15.33
C ALA A 462 14.04 -5.28 15.44
N VAL A 463 13.52 -5.07 16.65
CA VAL A 463 12.08 -5.18 16.93
C VAL A 463 11.48 -3.77 16.93
N ILE A 464 10.28 -3.61 16.39
CA ILE A 464 9.55 -2.32 16.46
C ILE A 464 9.23 -2.05 17.94
N ALA A 465 9.72 -0.92 18.46
CA ALA A 465 9.60 -0.54 19.87
C ALA A 465 8.20 -0.06 20.26
#